data_AF-A0A3N7H285-F1
#
_entry.id   AF-A0A3N7H285-F1
#
_cell.length_a   1.000
_cell.length_b   1.000
_cell.length_c   1.000
_cell.angle_alpha   90.00
_cell.angle_beta   90.00
_cell.angle_gamma   90.00
#
_symmetry.space_group_name_H-M   'P 1'
#
loop_
_entity.id
_entity.type
_entity.pdbx_description
1 polymer ?
#
loop_
_entity_poly.entity_id
_entity_poly.type
_entity_poly.pdbx_seq_one_letter_code
_entity_poly.pdbx_strand_id
1 'polypeptide(L)' 'FYCMAELPVDDSDRFAQWLLESYNLDGETVMVAPAGGFYSDPELGKKQVRLAYVLKEDDLRRAIDILGDALIKYNNR' A
#
# COMPACT_ATOMS: atom_id res chain seq x y z
N PHE A 1 4.38 -16.42 -1.01
CA PHE A 1 3.17 -16.12 -0.21
C PHE A 1 2.82 -14.66 -0.44
N TYR A 2 1.91 -14.36 -1.37
CA TYR A 2 1.42 -13.01 -1.65
C TYR A 2 -0.03 -12.89 -1.21
N CYS A 3 -0.47 -11.69 -0.84
CA CYS A 3 -1.88 -11.36 -0.61
C CYS A 3 -2.29 -10.23 -1.57
N MET A 4 -3.48 -10.34 -2.13
CA MET A 4 -4.14 -9.23 -2.82
C MET A 4 -5.17 -8.64 -1.86
N ALA A 5 -5.11 -7.34 -1.63
CA ALA A 5 -6.02 -6.65 -0.73
C ALA A 5 -6.58 -5.41 -1.40
N GLU A 6 -7.88 -5.18 -1.26
CA GLU A 6 -8.51 -3.91 -1.61
C GLU A 6 -8.34 -2.93 -0.45
N LEU A 7 -7.83 -1.74 -0.75
CA LEU A 7 -7.61 -0.68 0.22
C LEU A 7 -8.72 0.38 0.11
N PRO A 8 -9.08 1.04 1.23
CA PRO A 8 -10.06 2.13 1.22
C PRO A 8 -9.42 3.42 0.69
N VAL A 9 -9.03 3.43 -0.58
CA VAL A 9 -8.44 4.57 -1.29
C VAL A 9 -9.19 4.83 -2.59
N ASP A 10 -8.98 5.98 -3.20
CA ASP A 10 -9.53 6.31 -4.52
C ASP A 10 -8.78 5.57 -5.63
N ASP A 11 -7.45 5.51 -5.53
CA ASP A 11 -6.54 4.96 -6.54
C ASP A 11 -5.25 4.44 -5.89
N SER A 12 -4.93 3.16 -6.10
CA SER A 12 -3.78 2.49 -5.50
C SER A 12 -2.44 2.95 -6.05
N ASP A 13 -2.38 3.41 -7.31
CA ASP A 13 -1.16 3.94 -7.91
C ASP A 13 -0.81 5.30 -7.31
N ARG A 14 -1.81 6.18 -7.17
CA ARG A 14 -1.63 7.47 -6.47
C ARG A 14 -1.24 7.29 -5.02
N PHE A 15 -1.87 6.36 -4.33
CA PHE A 15 -1.52 6.04 -2.94
C PHE A 15 -0.08 5.51 -2.82
N ALA A 16 0.33 4.60 -3.70
CA ALA A 16 1.69 4.06 -3.71
C ALA A 16 2.75 5.13 -3.99
N GLN A 17 2.49 6.04 -4.93
CA GLN A 17 3.37 7.19 -5.17
C GLN A 17 3.45 8.10 -3.94
N TRP A 18 2.30 8.45 -3.37
CA TRP A 18 2.22 9.30 -2.18
C TRP A 18 3.00 8.73 -0.99
N LEU A 19 2.91 7.41 -0.77
CA LEU A 19 3.65 6.70 0.27
C LEU A 19 5.17 6.97 0.19
N LEU A 20 5.72 7.03 -1.02
CA LEU A 20 7.16 7.18 -1.24
C LEU A 20 7.62 8.63 -1.31
N GLU A 21 6.76 9.54 -1.80
CA GLU A 21 7.15 10.94 -2.04
C GLU A 21 6.78 11.89 -0.89
N SER A 22 5.72 11.57 -0.14
CA SER A 22 5.07 12.54 0.74
C SER A 22 4.74 12.02 2.14
N TYR A 23 4.83 10.72 2.36
CA TYR A 23 4.48 10.10 3.64
C TYR A 23 5.70 9.59 4.39
N ASN A 24 5.63 9.76 5.69
CA ASN A 24 6.62 9.28 6.63
C ASN A 24 5.98 9.06 7.99
N LEU A 25 6.32 7.95 8.64
CA LEU A 25 6.09 7.70 10.05
C LEU A 25 7.43 7.40 10.72
N ASP A 26 7.91 8.31 11.57
CA ASP A 26 9.16 8.16 12.33
C ASP A 26 10.41 7.88 11.46
N GLY A 27 10.51 8.48 10.27
CA GLY A 27 11.63 8.19 9.35
C GLY A 27 11.41 6.95 8.45
N GLU A 28 10.27 6.26 8.58
CA GLU A 28 9.93 5.05 7.81
C GLU A 28 8.74 5.24 6.86
N THR A 29 8.67 4.41 5.83
CA THR A 29 7.53 4.26 4.92
C THR A 29 7.48 2.83 4.38
N VAL A 30 6.42 2.48 3.65
CA VAL A 30 6.25 1.17 3.02
C VAL A 30 6.05 1.31 1.52
N MET A 31 6.59 0.34 0.78
CA MET A 31 6.35 0.20 -0.66
C MET A 31 5.31 -0.89 -0.89
N VAL A 32 4.27 -0.58 -1.65
CA VAL A 32 3.25 -1.53 -2.10
C VAL A 32 3.24 -1.63 -3.62
N ALA A 33 2.75 -2.74 -4.17
CA ALA A 33 2.62 -2.93 -5.61
C ALA A 33 1.14 -2.77 -6.02
N PRO A 34 0.76 -1.68 -6.72
CA PRO A 34 -0.60 -1.49 -7.25
C PRO A 34 -1.04 -2.66 -8.14
N ALA A 35 -2.29 -3.04 -8.04
CA ALA A 35 -2.81 -4.21 -8.74
C ALA A 35 -3.15 -3.95 -10.22
N GLY A 36 -3.30 -2.67 -10.63
CA GLY A 36 -3.70 -2.31 -12.00
C GLY A 36 -2.84 -2.95 -13.09
N GLY A 37 -1.54 -3.10 -12.86
CA GLY A 37 -0.61 -3.76 -13.78
C GLY A 37 -0.73 -5.28 -13.88
N PHE A 38 -1.55 -5.93 -13.04
CA PHE A 38 -1.76 -7.39 -13.05
C PHE A 38 -3.02 -7.81 -13.81
N TYR A 39 -3.88 -6.87 -14.19
CA TYR A 39 -5.11 -7.12 -14.93
C TYR A 39 -5.00 -6.59 -16.36
N SER A 40 -5.68 -7.26 -17.29
CA SER A 40 -5.82 -6.74 -18.67
C SER A 40 -6.71 -5.50 -18.74
N ASP A 41 -7.69 -5.41 -17.83
CA ASP A 41 -8.44 -4.19 -17.54
C ASP A 41 -7.94 -3.61 -16.20
N PRO A 42 -7.16 -2.51 -16.23
CA PRO A 42 -6.58 -1.91 -15.03
C PRO A 42 -7.62 -1.45 -14.00
N GLU A 43 -8.85 -1.11 -14.43
CA GLU A 43 -9.87 -0.60 -13.52
C GLU A 43 -10.30 -1.66 -12.48
N LEU A 44 -10.17 -2.95 -12.81
CA LEU A 44 -10.45 -4.05 -11.87
C LEU A 44 -9.51 -4.04 -10.66
N GLY A 45 -8.28 -3.55 -10.83
CA GLY A 45 -7.25 -3.49 -9.80
C GLY A 45 -7.05 -2.12 -9.17
N LYS A 46 -7.87 -1.12 -9.53
CA LYS A 46 -7.64 0.30 -9.22
C LYS A 46 -7.48 0.62 -7.73
N LYS A 47 -8.10 -0.17 -6.86
CA LYS A 47 -8.03 -0.01 -5.39
C LYS A 47 -7.30 -1.16 -4.70
N GLN A 48 -6.71 -2.06 -5.47
CA GLN A 48 -6.09 -3.26 -4.96
C GLN A 48 -4.58 -3.12 -4.95
N VAL A 49 -3.93 -3.74 -3.97
CA VAL A 49 -2.48 -3.85 -3.90
C VAL A 49 -2.08 -5.30 -3.66
N ARG A 50 -0.87 -5.65 -4.12
CA ARG A 50 -0.21 -6.90 -3.82
C ARG A 50 0.80 -6.71 -2.69
N LEU A 51 0.62 -7.47 -1.61
CA LEU A 51 1.52 -7.52 -0.47
C LEU A 51 2.36 -8.80 -0.51
N ALA A 52 3.67 -8.67 -0.30
CA ALA A 52 4.63 -9.76 -0.32
C ALA A 52 5.16 -10.04 1.08
N TYR A 53 4.94 -11.25 1.61
CA TYR A 53 5.45 -11.65 2.92
C TYR A 53 6.89 -12.18 2.79
N VAL A 54 7.83 -11.26 2.58
CA VAL A 54 9.26 -11.57 2.31
C VAL A 54 10.22 -11.02 3.37
N LEU A 55 9.70 -10.41 4.43
CA LEU A 55 10.47 -9.89 5.56
C LEU A 55 10.31 -10.80 6.79
N LYS A 56 11.06 -10.51 7.86
CA LYS A 56 10.85 -11.15 9.16
C LYS A 56 9.50 -10.74 9.73
N GLU A 57 8.98 -11.53 10.66
CA GLU A 57 7.66 -11.28 11.25
C GLU A 57 7.55 -9.89 11.89
N ASP A 58 8.55 -9.45 12.64
CA ASP A 58 8.56 -8.14 13.30
C ASP A 58 8.53 -6.99 12.28
N ASP A 59 9.29 -7.11 11.18
CA ASP A 59 9.30 -6.13 10.10
C ASP A 59 7.94 -6.09 9.39
N LEU A 60 7.28 -7.24 9.21
CA LEU A 60 5.94 -7.31 8.64
C LEU A 60 4.91 -6.63 9.55
N ARG A 61 4.99 -6.85 10.87
CA ARG A 61 4.09 -6.19 11.84
C ARG A 61 4.26 -4.68 11.78
N ARG A 62 5.51 -4.18 11.81
CA ARG A 62 5.81 -2.75 11.69
C ARG A 62 5.33 -2.17 10.35
N ALA A 63 5.52 -2.88 9.25
CA ALA A 63 5.05 -2.43 7.94
C ALA A 63 3.51 -2.28 7.89
N ILE A 64 2.76 -3.18 8.53
CA ILE A 64 1.30 -3.08 8.60
C ILE A 64 0.86 -1.91 9.51
N ASP A 65 1.56 -1.65 10.62
CA ASP A 65 1.28 -0.48 11.47
C ASP A 65 1.49 0.83 10.68
N ILE A 66 2.59 0.94 9.95
CA ILE A 66 2.90 2.09 9.08
C ILE A 66 1.82 2.24 7.99
N LEU A 67 1.41 1.14 7.36
CA LEU A 67 0.36 1.15 6.33
C LEU A 67 -0.99 1.61 6.90
N GLY A 68 -1.33 1.19 8.12
CA GLY A 68 -2.55 1.60 8.80
C GLY A 68 -2.63 3.11 9.04
N ASP A 69 -1.56 3.71 9.58
CA ASP A 69 -1.48 5.17 9.76
C ASP A 69 -1.52 5.91 8.41
N ALA A 70 -0.82 5.38 7.40
CA ALA A 70 -0.80 5.96 6.06
C ALA A 70 -2.20 6.06 5.44
N LEU A 71 -3.00 4.99 5.57
CA LEU A 71 -4.38 4.96 5.07
C LEU A 71 -5.28 6.00 5.74
N ILE A 72 -5.12 6.23 7.05
CA ILE A 72 -5.87 7.25 7.78
C ILE A 72 -5.47 8.64 7.29
N LYS A 73 -4.17 8.92 7.17
CA LYS A 73 -3.68 10.25 6.77
C LYS A 73 -3.99 10.57 5.31
N TYR A 74 -3.87 9.60 4.40
CA TYR A 74 -4.18 9.79 2.99
C TYR A 74 -5.66 10.17 2.78
N ASN A 75 -6.57 9.52 3.49
CA ASN A 75 -8.01 9.77 3.37
C ASN A 75 -8.50 11.05 4.05
N ASN A 76 -7.71 11.63 4.98
CA ASN A 76 -8.03 12.89 5.65
C ASN A 76 -7.33 14.10 5.01
N ARG A 77 -6.80 13.94 3.80
CA ARG A 77 -5.99 14.93 3.11
C ARG A 77 -6.81 15.91 2.28
#